data_AF-A0A1F8PH46-F1
#
_entry.id   AF-A0A1F8PH46-F1
#
_cell.length_a   1.000
_cell.length_b   1.000
_cell.length_c   1.000
_cell.angle_alpha   90.00
_cell.angle_beta   90.00
_cell.angle_gamma   90.00
#
_symmetry.space_group_name_H-M   'P 1'
#
loop_
_entity.id
_entity.type
_entity.pdbx_description
1 polymer ?
#
loop_
_entity_poly.entity_id
_entity_poly.type
_entity_poly.pdbx_seq_one_letter_code
_entity_poly.pdbx_strand_id
1 'polypeptide(L)'
;MFLGMYRPIAEVGFYNMAYKIPSTAIESVPFVLGGTLLPAISEQFGRSEMEKIRAIYRYAARYLMMLSFPLAIGGIALAKPIITLLYGTEYAPAILLMQIVFIPFAMRGLMHSVSSVIYGIKEPSFVLKTGSVLIVLSIGLNLWLIPQYGAIGAAIATSIPRMAALPVYIRFVSKKIGEPWPLGDTIKTALASVIMGIVVFALQHYLGVILGLCLSIPAGIIIYFATLVSLRVIGPEDLKMLKKMEKRLPSKLRRRYATIISLVATFVR
;
A
#
# COMPACT_ATOMS: atom_id res chain seq x y z
N MET A 1 3.49 19.64 13.25
CA MET A 1 3.34 20.45 14.47
C MET A 1 4.51 20.22 15.43
N PHE A 2 4.65 19.04 16.06
CA PHE A 2 5.76 18.76 17.00
C PHE A 2 7.16 19.04 16.43
N LEU A 3 7.45 18.62 15.20
CA LEU A 3 8.76 18.85 14.59
C LEU A 3 9.12 20.35 14.49
N GLY A 4 8.15 21.21 14.18
CA GLY A 4 8.36 22.66 14.09
C GLY A 4 8.54 23.36 15.44
N MET A 5 8.28 22.67 16.56
CA MET A 5 8.55 23.19 17.90
C MET A 5 10.00 22.94 18.34
N TYR A 6 10.62 21.87 17.84
CA TYR A 6 11.94 21.41 18.29
C TYR A 6 13.06 21.59 17.26
N ARG A 7 12.72 21.78 15.98
CA ARG A 7 13.69 21.75 14.87
C ARG A 7 13.49 22.91 13.89
N PRO A 8 14.55 23.29 13.13
CA PRO A 8 14.47 24.36 12.14
C PRO A 8 13.41 24.11 11.06
N ILE A 9 12.89 25.19 10.48
CA ILE A 9 11.87 25.16 9.42
C ILE A 9 12.32 24.31 8.21
N ALA A 10 13.62 24.27 7.91
CA ALA A 10 14.19 23.45 6.84
C ALA A 10 13.91 21.94 7.04
N GLU A 11 14.07 21.41 8.27
CA GLU A 11 13.75 19.99 8.56
C GLU A 11 12.26 19.70 8.38
N VAL A 12 11.40 20.66 8.72
CA VAL A 12 9.95 20.55 8.49
C VAL A 12 9.65 20.50 6.98
N GLY A 13 10.38 21.27 6.17
CA GLY A 13 10.32 21.23 4.71
C GLY A 13 10.68 19.86 4.14
N PHE A 14 11.81 19.29 4.55
CA PHE A 14 12.25 17.96 4.13
C PHE A 14 11.24 16.87 4.52
N TYR A 15 10.73 16.94 5.74
CA TYR A 15 9.70 16.01 6.21
C TYR A 15 8.41 16.10 5.38
N ASN A 16 7.89 17.31 5.15
CA ASN A 16 6.66 17.47 4.37
C ASN A 16 6.81 16.97 2.93
N MET A 17 7.98 17.17 2.32
CA MET A 17 8.28 16.63 0.97
C MET A 17 8.36 15.12 0.96
N ALA A 18 9.07 14.53 1.92
CA ALA A 18 9.17 13.08 2.08
C ALA A 18 7.79 12.42 2.27
N TYR A 19 6.82 13.12 2.85
CA TYR A 19 5.45 12.61 3.04
C TYR A 19 4.56 12.74 1.80
N LYS A 20 4.74 13.77 0.99
CA LYS A 20 3.78 14.15 -0.06
C LYS A 20 3.66 13.12 -1.18
N ILE A 21 4.78 12.51 -1.59
CA ILE A 21 4.77 11.50 -2.66
C ILE A 21 4.16 10.18 -2.17
N PRO A 22 4.60 9.58 -1.05
CA PRO A 22 3.94 8.39 -0.50
C PRO A 22 2.45 8.59 -0.24
N SER A 23 2.06 9.74 0.32
CA SER A 23 0.64 10.03 0.57
C SER A 23 -0.15 10.07 -0.73
N THR A 24 0.33 10.78 -1.75
CA THR A 24 -0.39 10.90 -3.02
C THR A 24 -0.48 9.56 -3.74
N ALA A 25 0.62 8.81 -3.83
CA ALA A 25 0.66 7.53 -4.55
C ALA A 25 -0.24 6.45 -3.91
N ILE A 26 -0.27 6.40 -2.57
CA ILE A 26 -0.97 5.34 -1.83
C ILE A 26 -2.40 5.77 -1.43
N GLU A 27 -2.68 7.06 -1.26
CA GLU A 27 -4.04 7.54 -0.99
C GLU A 27 -4.89 7.67 -2.24
N SER A 28 -4.34 7.76 -3.45
CA SER A 28 -5.18 7.91 -4.65
C SER A 28 -5.71 6.56 -5.16
N VAL A 29 -4.89 5.51 -5.20
CA VAL A 29 -5.27 4.25 -5.87
C VAL A 29 -6.02 3.29 -4.91
N PRO A 30 -5.43 2.84 -3.78
CA PRO A 30 -6.13 2.04 -2.75
C PRO A 30 -7.42 2.65 -2.20
N PHE A 31 -7.47 3.97 -1.99
CA PHE A 31 -8.64 4.63 -1.40
C PHE A 31 -9.87 4.57 -2.32
N VAL A 32 -9.69 4.72 -3.63
CA VAL A 32 -10.81 4.65 -4.58
C VAL A 32 -11.44 3.25 -4.57
N LEU A 33 -10.61 2.21 -4.55
CA LEU A 33 -11.10 0.83 -4.42
C LEU A 33 -11.75 0.60 -3.06
N GLY A 34 -11.12 1.12 -2.01
CA GLY A 34 -11.58 1.04 -0.64
C GLY A 34 -12.93 1.72 -0.38
N GLY A 35 -13.19 2.89 -0.99
CA GLY A 35 -14.39 3.70 -0.76
C GLY A 35 -15.69 2.96 -1.09
N THR A 36 -15.60 1.94 -1.96
CA THR A 36 -16.74 1.09 -2.33
C THR A 36 -16.97 -0.10 -1.40
N LEU A 37 -15.98 -0.46 -0.57
CA LEU A 37 -16.06 -1.63 0.30
C LEU A 37 -17.05 -1.42 1.45
N LEU A 38 -17.02 -0.25 2.09
CA LEU A 38 -17.90 0.04 3.22
C LEU A 38 -19.39 -0.08 2.86
N PRO A 39 -19.93 0.60 1.82
CA PRO A 39 -21.33 0.46 1.47
C PRO A 39 -21.69 -0.98 1.08
N ALA A 40 -20.81 -1.69 0.36
CA ALA A 40 -21.04 -3.09 0.01
C ALA A 40 -21.13 -3.99 1.25
N ILE A 41 -20.22 -3.84 2.21
CA ILE A 41 -20.23 -4.62 3.46
C ILE A 41 -21.46 -4.29 4.30
N SER A 42 -21.80 -3.00 4.46
CA SER A 42 -22.99 -2.57 5.20
C SER A 42 -24.28 -3.15 4.62
N GLU A 43 -24.40 -3.22 3.29
CA GLU A 43 -25.54 -3.84 2.62
C GLU A 43 -25.62 -5.33 2.93
N GLN A 44 -24.52 -6.07 2.74
CA GLN A 44 -24.50 -7.51 3.02
C GLN A 44 -24.73 -7.81 4.50
N PHE A 45 -24.26 -6.93 5.39
CA PHE A 45 -24.51 -7.03 6.83
C PHE A 45 -25.99 -6.84 7.17
N GLY A 46 -26.66 -5.87 6.55
CA GLY A 46 -28.11 -5.67 6.69
C GLY A 46 -28.93 -6.87 6.17
N ARG A 47 -28.42 -7.58 5.15
CA ARG A 47 -29.01 -8.82 4.62
C ARG A 47 -28.63 -10.08 5.39
N SER A 48 -27.80 -9.97 6.43
CA SER A 48 -27.25 -11.12 7.18
C SER A 48 -26.44 -12.11 6.32
N GLU A 49 -25.89 -11.67 5.18
CA GLU A 49 -25.15 -12.52 4.24
C GLU A 49 -23.65 -12.55 4.57
N MET A 50 -23.30 -13.18 5.70
CA MET A 50 -21.93 -13.15 6.24
C MET A 50 -20.88 -13.75 5.29
N GLU A 51 -21.22 -14.80 4.52
CA GLU A 51 -20.30 -15.37 3.52
C GLU A 51 -19.87 -14.35 2.46
N LYS A 52 -20.78 -13.45 2.05
CA LYS A 52 -20.46 -12.40 1.09
C LYS A 52 -19.53 -11.35 1.71
N ILE A 53 -19.68 -11.04 2.99
CA ILE A 53 -18.76 -10.16 3.73
C ILE A 53 -17.35 -10.79 3.77
N ARG A 54 -17.25 -12.09 4.09
CA ARG A 54 -15.96 -12.81 4.10
C ARG A 54 -15.30 -12.80 2.74
N ALA A 55 -16.07 -13.03 1.67
CA ALA A 55 -15.58 -12.96 0.30
C ALA A 55 -15.06 -11.55 -0.02
N ILE A 56 -15.85 -10.50 0.25
CA ILE A 56 -15.44 -9.10 0.03
C ILE A 56 -14.15 -8.80 0.79
N TYR A 57 -14.06 -9.18 2.07
CA TYR A 57 -12.87 -9.00 2.89
C TYR A 57 -11.63 -9.68 2.30
N ARG A 58 -11.75 -10.95 1.89
CA ARG A 58 -10.65 -11.74 1.29
C ARG A 58 -10.16 -11.10 -0.01
N TYR A 59 -11.06 -10.76 -0.92
CA TYR A 59 -10.69 -10.15 -2.19
C TYR A 59 -10.11 -8.75 -1.99
N ALA A 60 -10.73 -7.92 -1.13
CA ALA A 60 -10.24 -6.60 -0.82
C ALA A 60 -8.83 -6.64 -0.21
N ALA A 61 -8.60 -7.52 0.77
CA ALA A 61 -7.29 -7.73 1.36
C ALA A 61 -6.24 -8.06 0.29
N ARG A 62 -6.54 -9.03 -0.59
CA ARG A 62 -5.64 -9.49 -1.66
C ARG A 62 -5.36 -8.41 -2.71
N TYR A 63 -6.37 -7.67 -3.18
CA TYR A 63 -6.15 -6.63 -4.18
C TYR A 63 -5.44 -5.40 -3.61
N LEU A 64 -5.77 -5.00 -2.38
CA LEU A 64 -5.12 -3.85 -1.75
C LEU A 64 -3.65 -4.13 -1.47
N MET A 65 -3.26 -5.34 -1.07
CA MET A 65 -1.83 -5.69 -0.94
C MET A 65 -1.12 -5.81 -2.28
N MET A 66 -1.77 -6.35 -3.32
CA MET A 66 -1.23 -6.39 -4.68
C MET A 66 -0.94 -5.01 -5.25
N LEU A 67 -1.53 -3.95 -4.70
CA LEU A 67 -1.27 -2.56 -5.07
C LEU A 67 -0.31 -1.87 -4.09
N SER A 68 -0.54 -2.04 -2.78
CA SER A 68 0.17 -1.28 -1.75
C SER A 68 1.64 -1.69 -1.61
N PHE A 69 1.95 -2.98 -1.70
CA PHE A 69 3.32 -3.48 -1.54
C PHE A 69 4.27 -3.09 -2.68
N PRO A 70 3.92 -3.25 -3.98
CA PRO A 70 4.83 -2.83 -5.04
C PRO A 70 4.98 -1.30 -5.07
N LEU A 71 3.93 -0.53 -4.75
CA LEU A 71 4.05 0.93 -4.64
C LEU A 71 5.01 1.34 -3.53
N ALA A 72 4.96 0.68 -2.38
CA ALA A 72 5.86 0.96 -1.28
C ALA A 72 7.30 0.59 -1.60
N ILE A 73 7.55 -0.64 -2.05
CA ILE A 73 8.90 -1.12 -2.35
C ILE A 73 9.50 -0.40 -3.56
N GLY A 74 8.72 -0.19 -4.61
CA GLY A 74 9.13 0.60 -5.77
C GLY A 74 9.41 2.05 -5.38
N GLY A 75 8.55 2.64 -4.54
CA GLY A 75 8.74 3.99 -3.99
C GLY A 75 10.03 4.13 -3.17
N ILE A 76 10.36 3.14 -2.35
CA ILE A 76 11.61 3.08 -1.57
C ILE A 76 12.83 3.01 -2.51
N ALA A 77 12.78 2.13 -3.51
CA ALA A 77 13.87 1.96 -4.49
C ALA A 77 14.07 3.23 -5.35
N LEU A 78 12.98 3.94 -5.65
CA LEU A 78 12.98 5.16 -6.46
C LEU A 78 13.10 6.45 -5.62
N ALA A 79 13.20 6.38 -4.30
CA ALA A 79 13.20 7.57 -3.45
C ALA A 79 14.33 8.56 -3.81
N LYS A 80 15.56 8.06 -4.01
CA LYS A 80 16.70 8.88 -4.44
C LYS A 80 16.45 9.58 -5.78
N PRO A 81 16.21 8.87 -6.90
CA PRO A 81 16.02 9.52 -8.20
C PRO A 81 14.82 10.47 -8.21
N ILE A 82 13.71 10.12 -7.53
CA ILE A 82 12.53 10.98 -7.43
C ILE A 82 12.87 12.30 -6.72
N ILE A 83 13.50 12.25 -5.55
CA ILE A 83 13.85 13.45 -4.79
C ILE A 83 14.85 14.31 -5.56
N THR A 84 15.91 13.70 -6.10
CA THR A 84 16.94 14.46 -6.82
C THR A 84 16.41 15.11 -8.10
N LEU A 85 15.47 14.47 -8.80
CA LEU A 85 14.91 15.00 -10.06
C LEU A 85 13.88 16.10 -9.82
N LEU A 86 13.02 15.93 -8.82
CA LEU A 86 11.92 16.86 -8.56
C LEU A 86 12.32 18.06 -7.70
N TYR A 87 13.27 17.86 -6.78
CA TYR A 87 13.63 18.85 -5.76
C TYR A 87 15.12 19.21 -5.75
N GLY A 88 15.96 18.49 -6.50
CA GLY A 88 17.40 18.71 -6.50
C GLY A 88 18.15 18.01 -5.37
N THR A 89 19.47 18.11 -5.39
CA THR A 89 20.37 17.41 -4.45
C THR A 89 20.35 17.99 -3.04
N GLU A 90 19.93 19.25 -2.88
CA GLU A 90 19.79 19.92 -1.58
C GLU A 90 18.73 19.25 -0.67
N TYR A 91 17.78 18.50 -1.26
CA TYR A 91 16.77 17.72 -0.54
C TYR A 91 17.21 16.28 -0.25
N ALA A 92 18.50 15.93 -0.42
CA ALA A 92 19.01 14.58 -0.12
C ALA A 92 18.61 14.04 1.28
N PRO A 93 18.54 14.84 2.37
CA PRO A 93 18.06 14.35 3.66
C PRO A 93 16.61 13.81 3.64
N ALA A 94 15.78 14.26 2.69
CA ALA A 94 14.40 13.77 2.53
C ALA A 94 14.33 12.35 1.94
N ILE A 95 15.41 11.84 1.33
CA ILE A 95 15.43 10.50 0.72
C ILE A 95 15.16 9.43 1.78
N LEU A 96 15.93 9.44 2.87
CA LEU A 96 15.77 8.47 3.94
C LEU A 96 14.40 8.60 4.61
N LEU A 97 13.92 9.83 4.81
CA LEU A 97 12.59 10.08 5.34
C LEU A 97 11.51 9.46 4.45
N MET A 98 11.60 9.66 3.14
CA MET A 98 10.64 9.11 2.17
C MET A 98 10.65 7.58 2.20
N GLN A 99 11.83 6.96 2.30
CA GLN A 99 11.97 5.51 2.42
C GLN A 99 11.31 4.95 3.68
N ILE A 100 11.54 5.58 4.84
CA ILE A 100 10.92 5.19 6.11
C ILE A 100 9.40 5.31 6.02
N VAL A 101 8.91 6.36 5.38
CA VAL A 101 7.49 6.72 5.34
C VAL A 101 6.68 5.87 4.36
N PHE A 102 7.29 5.32 3.30
CA PHE A 102 6.57 4.41 2.38
C PHE A 102 6.02 3.15 3.07
N ILE A 103 6.73 2.61 4.05
CA ILE A 103 6.35 1.39 4.78
C ILE A 103 4.98 1.54 5.50
N PRO A 104 4.77 2.53 6.39
CA PRO A 104 3.48 2.70 7.06
C PRO A 104 2.36 3.13 6.09
N PHE A 105 2.67 3.81 4.98
CA PHE A 105 1.64 4.09 3.97
C PHE A 105 1.16 2.79 3.30
N ALA A 106 2.05 1.85 2.99
CA ALA A 106 1.68 0.54 2.46
C ALA A 106 0.68 -0.17 3.38
N MET A 107 0.96 -0.16 4.69
CA MET A 107 0.08 -0.73 5.71
C MET A 107 -1.27 -0.01 5.81
N ARG A 108 -1.29 1.30 5.59
CA ARG A 108 -2.55 2.06 5.53
C ARG A 108 -3.43 1.64 4.36
N GLY A 109 -2.84 1.32 3.20
CA GLY A 109 -3.58 0.74 2.08
C GLY A 109 -4.31 -0.55 2.47
N LEU A 110 -3.64 -1.42 3.24
CA LEU A 110 -4.25 -2.66 3.78
C LEU A 110 -5.32 -2.39 4.83
N MET A 111 -5.11 -1.37 5.66
CA MET A 111 -6.05 -0.96 6.71
C MET A 111 -7.44 -0.65 6.15
N HIS A 112 -7.53 -0.23 4.88
CA HIS A 112 -8.82 0.08 4.27
C HIS A 112 -9.76 -1.12 4.25
N SER A 113 -9.30 -2.31 3.84
CA SER A 113 -10.13 -3.54 3.85
C SER A 113 -10.67 -3.83 5.25
N VAL A 114 -9.79 -3.77 6.26
CA VAL A 114 -10.13 -4.14 7.63
C VAL A 114 -11.07 -3.10 8.26
N SER A 115 -10.78 -1.82 8.07
CA SER A 115 -11.60 -0.72 8.58
C SER A 115 -12.99 -0.70 7.94
N SER A 116 -13.11 -0.96 6.64
CA SER A 116 -14.42 -1.09 5.97
C SER A 116 -15.27 -2.20 6.57
N VAL A 117 -14.67 -3.33 6.97
CA VAL A 117 -15.42 -4.37 7.68
C VAL A 117 -15.88 -3.88 9.05
N ILE A 118 -14.99 -3.29 9.86
CA ILE A 118 -15.32 -2.82 11.22
C ILE A 118 -16.47 -1.81 11.19
N TYR A 119 -16.40 -0.83 10.29
CA TYR A 119 -17.48 0.16 10.13
C TYR A 119 -18.75 -0.47 9.56
N GLY A 120 -18.63 -1.37 8.59
CA GLY A 120 -19.79 -2.00 7.93
C GLY A 120 -20.59 -2.93 8.86
N ILE A 121 -19.93 -3.57 9.82
CA ILE A 121 -20.58 -4.41 10.85
C ILE A 121 -20.97 -3.63 12.12
N LYS A 122 -20.93 -2.28 12.07
CA LYS A 122 -21.31 -1.38 13.16
C LYS A 122 -20.49 -1.54 14.44
N GLU A 123 -19.18 -1.74 14.32
CA GLU A 123 -18.23 -1.82 15.45
C GLU A 123 -17.25 -0.61 15.54
N PRO A 124 -17.67 0.66 15.30
CA PRO A 124 -16.74 1.80 15.33
C PRO A 124 -16.14 2.05 16.72
N SER A 125 -16.79 1.57 17.79
CA SER A 125 -16.30 1.68 19.16
C SER A 125 -14.93 1.02 19.34
N PHE A 126 -14.64 -0.05 18.58
CA PHE A 126 -13.33 -0.69 18.57
C PHE A 126 -12.25 0.23 18.00
N VAL A 127 -12.55 0.94 16.91
CA VAL A 127 -11.63 1.91 16.29
C VAL A 127 -11.37 3.08 17.23
N LEU A 128 -12.39 3.56 17.95
CA LEU A 128 -12.22 4.65 18.91
C LEU A 128 -11.32 4.25 20.09
N LYS A 129 -11.54 3.06 20.67
CA LYS A 129 -10.73 2.55 21.79
C LYS A 129 -9.29 2.33 21.38
N THR A 130 -9.07 1.60 20.28
CA THR A 130 -7.71 1.32 19.79
C THR A 130 -7.02 2.59 19.28
N GLY A 131 -7.73 3.45 18.57
CA GLY A 131 -7.25 4.76 18.11
C GLY A 131 -6.79 5.66 19.26
N SER A 132 -7.52 5.69 20.38
CA SER A 132 -7.13 6.48 21.55
C SER A 132 -5.78 6.01 22.12
N VAL A 133 -5.58 4.70 22.26
CA VAL A 133 -4.30 4.13 22.71
C VAL A 133 -3.17 4.46 21.74
N LEU A 134 -3.43 4.36 20.43
CA LEU A 134 -2.44 4.67 19.40
C LEU A 134 -2.07 6.15 19.34
N ILE A 135 -3.01 7.05 19.64
CA ILE A 135 -2.76 8.50 19.75
C ILE A 135 -1.83 8.78 20.92
N VAL A 136 -2.09 8.19 22.10
CA VAL A 136 -1.23 8.34 23.28
C VAL A 136 0.18 7.82 22.98
N LEU A 137 0.28 6.63 22.37
CA LEU A 137 1.56 6.06 21.94
C LEU A 137 2.28 6.98 20.95
N SER A 138 1.57 7.51 19.95
CA SER A 138 2.12 8.45 18.97
C SER A 138 2.67 9.70 19.64
N ILE A 139 1.91 10.32 20.54
CA ILE A 139 2.35 11.54 21.25
C ILE A 139 3.60 11.24 22.09
N GLY A 140 3.60 10.15 22.86
CA GLY A 140 4.76 9.74 23.66
C GLY A 140 6.01 9.51 22.82
N LEU A 141 5.88 8.80 21.69
CA LEU A 141 6.99 8.59 20.75
C LEU A 141 7.46 9.89 20.10
N ASN A 142 6.55 10.80 19.74
CA ASN A 142 6.93 12.10 19.16
C ASN A 142 7.71 12.95 20.18
N LEU A 143 7.27 13.00 21.44
CA LEU A 143 7.96 13.76 22.49
C LEU A 143 9.33 13.17 22.83
N TRP A 144 9.51 11.86 22.70
CA TRP A 144 10.78 11.20 23.00
C TRP A 144 11.76 11.20 21.82
N LEU A 145 11.30 10.86 20.62
CA LEU A 145 12.17 10.65 19.45
C LEU A 145 12.51 11.94 18.70
N ILE A 146 11.63 12.95 18.65
CA ILE A 146 11.90 14.18 17.90
C ILE A 146 13.07 14.98 18.51
N PRO A 147 13.19 15.17 19.83
CA PRO A 147 14.34 15.87 20.40
C PRO A 147 15.67 15.21 20.04
N GLN A 148 15.72 13.88 19.99
CA GLN A 148 16.95 13.12 19.73
C GLN A 148 17.26 12.96 18.24
N TYR A 149 16.25 12.70 17.41
CA TYR A 149 16.40 12.27 16.02
C TYR A 149 15.74 13.19 14.98
N GLY A 150 15.17 14.33 15.40
CA GLY A 150 14.58 15.33 14.51
C GLY A 150 13.51 14.76 13.57
N ALA A 151 13.60 15.09 12.28
CA ALA A 151 12.66 14.61 11.27
C ALA A 151 12.59 13.08 11.14
N ILE A 152 13.70 12.36 11.35
CA ILE A 152 13.72 10.89 11.32
C ILE A 152 12.93 10.35 12.52
N GLY A 153 13.13 10.96 13.70
CA GLY A 153 12.36 10.65 14.90
C GLY A 153 10.86 10.83 14.70
N ALA A 154 10.45 11.93 14.05
CA ALA A 154 9.04 12.15 13.69
C ALA A 154 8.51 11.06 12.74
N ALA A 155 9.29 10.67 11.72
CA ALA A 155 8.88 9.64 10.78
C ALA A 155 8.65 8.31 11.50
N ILE A 156 9.60 7.87 12.34
CA ILE A 156 9.50 6.65 13.14
C ILE A 156 8.33 6.72 14.13
N ALA A 157 8.20 7.83 14.86
CA ALA A 157 7.14 8.03 15.86
C ALA A 157 5.74 7.91 15.26
N THR A 158 5.55 8.33 14.00
CA THR A 158 4.25 8.17 13.33
C THR A 158 4.10 6.84 12.59
N SER A 159 5.19 6.15 12.26
CA SER A 159 5.18 4.83 11.63
C SER A 159 4.77 3.73 12.61
N ILE A 160 5.35 3.72 13.81
CA ILE A 160 5.16 2.65 14.80
C ILE A 160 3.67 2.42 15.15
N PRO A 161 2.87 3.45 15.52
CA PRO A 161 1.46 3.24 15.84
C PRO A 161 0.67 2.68 14.65
N ARG A 162 0.98 3.12 13.42
CA ARG A 162 0.30 2.62 12.21
C ARG A 162 0.62 1.16 11.94
N MET A 163 1.88 0.78 12.13
CA MET A 163 2.32 -0.60 11.97
C MET A 163 1.73 -1.52 13.05
N ALA A 164 1.60 -1.03 14.29
CA ALA A 164 0.97 -1.76 15.38
C ALA A 164 -0.54 -1.93 15.21
N ALA A 165 -1.22 -0.96 14.59
CA ALA A 165 -2.67 -0.98 14.40
C ALA A 165 -3.13 -2.14 13.50
N LEU A 166 -2.44 -2.38 12.39
CA LEU A 166 -2.86 -3.34 11.37
C LEU A 166 -3.08 -4.77 11.89
N PRO A 167 -2.12 -5.42 12.59
CA PRO A 167 -2.32 -6.77 13.11
C PRO A 167 -3.44 -6.83 14.16
N VAL A 168 -3.61 -5.78 14.96
CA VAL A 168 -4.70 -5.69 15.96
C VAL A 168 -6.06 -5.69 15.27
N TYR A 169 -6.20 -4.90 14.21
CA TYR A 169 -7.44 -4.78 13.44
C TYR A 169 -7.73 -6.07 12.67
N ILE A 170 -6.71 -6.65 12.02
CA ILE A 170 -6.81 -7.93 11.33
C ILE A 170 -7.31 -9.01 12.30
N ARG A 171 -6.70 -9.09 13.50
CA ARG A 171 -7.09 -10.08 14.50
C ARG A 171 -8.53 -9.89 14.97
N PHE A 172 -8.96 -8.65 15.18
CA PHE A 172 -10.33 -8.34 15.56
C PHE A 172 -11.32 -8.76 14.46
N VAL A 173 -11.09 -8.32 13.22
CA VAL A 173 -11.98 -8.64 12.09
C VAL A 173 -12.01 -10.13 11.83
N SER A 174 -10.86 -10.79 11.72
CA SER A 174 -10.79 -12.23 11.44
C SER A 174 -11.51 -13.07 12.48
N LYS A 175 -11.47 -12.68 13.77
CA LYS A 175 -12.28 -13.32 14.81
C LYS A 175 -13.76 -13.01 14.66
N LYS A 176 -14.11 -11.75 14.39
CA LYS A 176 -15.50 -11.28 14.38
C LYS A 176 -16.31 -11.84 13.21
N ILE A 177 -15.72 -11.94 12.03
CA ILE A 177 -16.38 -12.50 10.84
C ILE A 177 -16.07 -13.98 10.62
N GLY A 178 -15.09 -14.56 11.34
CA GLY A 178 -14.69 -15.96 11.19
C GLY A 178 -13.86 -16.23 9.92
N GLU A 179 -13.13 -15.24 9.43
CA GLU A 179 -12.34 -15.33 8.20
C GLU A 179 -10.87 -14.93 8.44
N PRO A 180 -9.91 -15.86 8.36
CA PRO A 180 -8.50 -15.52 8.54
C PRO A 180 -7.99 -14.59 7.43
N TRP A 181 -7.00 -13.77 7.77
CA TRP A 181 -6.28 -12.97 6.78
C TRP A 181 -5.55 -13.89 5.78
N PRO A 182 -5.53 -13.57 4.47
CA PRO A 182 -4.86 -14.37 3.45
C PRO A 182 -3.33 -14.21 3.55
N LEU A 183 -2.71 -14.80 4.58
CA LEU A 183 -1.27 -14.71 4.86
C LEU A 183 -0.42 -15.30 3.73
N GLY A 184 -0.86 -16.41 3.14
CA GLY A 184 -0.16 -17.05 2.01
C GLY A 184 -0.02 -16.11 0.82
N ASP A 185 -1.12 -15.47 0.41
CA ASP A 185 -1.07 -14.48 -0.67
C ASP A 185 -0.25 -13.25 -0.22
N THR A 186 -0.36 -12.82 1.04
CA THR A 186 0.38 -11.66 1.58
C THR A 186 1.89 -11.85 1.43
N ILE A 187 2.39 -13.03 1.82
CA ILE A 187 3.82 -13.36 1.72
C ILE A 187 4.24 -13.41 0.26
N LYS A 188 3.47 -14.07 -0.61
CA LYS A 188 3.78 -14.15 -2.05
C LYS A 188 3.82 -12.78 -2.71
N THR A 189 2.85 -11.91 -2.40
CA THR A 189 2.83 -10.54 -2.92
C THR A 189 3.99 -9.72 -2.39
N ALA A 190 4.33 -9.85 -1.10
CA ALA A 190 5.49 -9.19 -0.52
C ALA A 190 6.79 -9.64 -1.21
N LEU A 191 6.98 -10.94 -1.42
CA LEU A 191 8.11 -11.49 -2.14
C LEU A 191 8.19 -10.96 -3.58
N ALA A 192 7.06 -10.95 -4.31
CA ALA A 192 7.01 -10.39 -5.67
C ALA A 192 7.40 -8.91 -5.69
N SER A 193 6.95 -8.12 -4.70
CA SER A 193 7.33 -6.72 -4.57
C SER A 193 8.81 -6.53 -4.21
N VAL A 194 9.37 -7.38 -3.35
CA VAL A 194 10.80 -7.35 -3.01
C VAL A 194 11.67 -7.71 -4.22
N ILE A 195 11.33 -8.76 -4.97
CA ILE A 195 12.05 -9.16 -6.20
C ILE A 195 12.04 -8.02 -7.21
N MET A 196 10.87 -7.42 -7.46
CA MET A 196 10.75 -6.22 -8.29
C MET A 196 11.64 -5.08 -7.76
N GLY A 197 11.57 -4.80 -6.45
CA GLY A 197 12.35 -3.75 -5.81
C GLY A 197 13.85 -3.88 -6.00
N ILE A 198 14.38 -5.10 -5.86
CA ILE A 198 15.80 -5.41 -6.09
C ILE A 198 16.19 -5.06 -7.53
N VAL A 199 15.38 -5.43 -8.51
CA VAL A 199 15.68 -5.16 -9.92
C VAL A 199 15.59 -3.67 -10.23
N VAL A 200 14.56 -2.98 -9.72
CA VAL A 200 14.44 -1.53 -9.84
C VAL A 200 15.65 -0.82 -9.23
N PHE A 201 16.05 -1.22 -8.03
CA PHE A 201 17.21 -0.64 -7.33
C PHE A 201 18.51 -0.89 -8.10
N ALA A 202 18.73 -2.12 -8.61
CA ALA A 202 19.90 -2.45 -9.41
C ALA A 202 19.96 -1.62 -10.69
N LEU A 203 18.87 -1.50 -11.43
CA LEU A 203 18.79 -0.68 -12.64
C LEU A 203 19.10 0.79 -12.34
N GLN A 204 18.60 1.34 -11.23
CA GLN A 204 18.91 2.72 -10.81
C GLN A 204 20.37 2.91 -10.37
N HIS A 205 21.02 1.85 -9.88
CA HIS A 205 22.41 1.91 -9.47
C HIS A 205 23.36 1.93 -10.67
N TYR A 206 23.09 1.09 -11.68
CA TYR A 206 23.95 0.95 -12.86
C TYR A 206 23.63 1.93 -13.99
N LEU A 207 22.39 2.43 -14.06
CA LEU A 207 21.95 3.37 -15.07
C LEU A 207 21.73 4.73 -14.39
N GLY A 208 22.32 5.80 -14.94
CA GLY A 208 22.13 7.15 -14.41
C GLY A 208 20.65 7.54 -14.29
N VAL A 209 20.33 8.53 -13.45
CA VAL A 209 18.97 8.86 -12.96
C VAL A 209 17.86 8.79 -14.03
N ILE A 210 18.04 9.44 -15.19
CA ILE A 210 17.00 9.51 -16.23
C ILE A 210 16.79 8.16 -16.92
N LEU A 211 17.87 7.52 -17.38
CA LEU A 211 17.82 6.21 -18.04
C LEU A 211 17.35 5.12 -17.07
N GLY A 212 17.82 5.18 -15.82
CA GLY A 212 17.37 4.33 -14.73
C GLY A 212 15.87 4.43 -14.53
N LEU A 213 15.29 5.63 -14.45
CA LEU A 213 13.83 5.80 -14.31
C LEU A 213 13.05 5.25 -15.51
N CYS A 214 13.47 5.60 -16.73
CA CYS A 214 12.80 5.16 -17.95
C CYS A 214 12.76 3.64 -18.11
N LEU A 215 13.81 2.93 -17.69
CA LEU A 215 13.90 1.48 -17.83
C LEU A 215 13.40 0.71 -16.61
N SER A 216 13.60 1.24 -15.40
CA SER A 216 13.21 0.55 -14.16
C SER A 216 11.70 0.49 -13.95
N ILE A 217 10.92 1.50 -14.38
CA ILE A 217 9.47 1.48 -14.22
C ILE A 217 8.84 0.36 -15.09
N PRO A 218 9.08 0.28 -16.41
CA PRO A 218 8.57 -0.82 -17.23
C PRO A 218 9.09 -2.19 -16.78
N ALA A 219 10.40 -2.30 -16.48
CA ALA A 219 10.99 -3.57 -16.03
C ALA A 219 10.38 -4.03 -14.70
N GLY A 220 10.19 -3.12 -13.74
CA GLY A 220 9.56 -3.42 -12.47
C GLY A 220 8.12 -3.91 -12.64
N ILE A 221 7.32 -3.24 -13.47
CA ILE A 221 5.95 -3.68 -13.79
C ILE A 221 5.97 -5.10 -14.36
N ILE A 222 6.80 -5.36 -15.36
CA ILE A 222 6.89 -6.67 -16.02
C ILE A 222 7.28 -7.77 -15.01
N ILE A 223 8.31 -7.54 -14.21
CA ILE A 223 8.83 -8.51 -13.24
C ILE A 223 7.84 -8.76 -12.12
N TYR A 224 7.18 -7.72 -11.64
CA TYR A 224 6.16 -7.85 -10.62
C TYR A 224 4.98 -8.70 -11.11
N PHE A 225 4.45 -8.40 -12.29
CA PHE A 225 3.36 -9.17 -12.88
C PHE A 225 3.78 -10.62 -13.19
N ALA A 226 4.97 -10.82 -13.77
CA ALA A 226 5.51 -12.15 -14.02
C ALA A 226 5.60 -12.97 -12.73
N THR A 227 6.13 -12.38 -11.66
CA THR A 227 6.30 -13.07 -10.36
C THR A 227 4.95 -13.36 -9.70
N LEU A 228 3.98 -12.44 -9.75
CA LEU A 228 2.62 -12.68 -9.23
C LEU A 228 1.94 -13.87 -9.92
N VAL A 229 2.12 -13.97 -11.24
CA VAL A 229 1.58 -15.06 -12.04
C VAL A 229 2.30 -16.37 -11.71
N SER A 230 3.65 -16.38 -11.65
CA SER A 230 4.44 -17.56 -11.28
C SER A 230 4.11 -18.07 -9.87
N LEU A 231 3.86 -17.18 -8.91
CA LEU A 231 3.47 -17.54 -7.54
C LEU A 231 1.98 -17.92 -7.40
N ARG A 232 1.22 -17.89 -8.50
CA ARG A 232 -0.23 -18.16 -8.56
C ARG A 232 -1.03 -17.30 -7.58
N VAL A 233 -0.62 -16.05 -7.40
CA VAL A 233 -1.41 -15.06 -6.62
C VAL A 233 -2.64 -14.63 -7.42
N ILE A 234 -2.48 -14.55 -8.75
CA ILE A 234 -3.57 -14.33 -9.70
C ILE A 234 -4.16 -15.70 -10.06
N GLY A 235 -5.42 -15.92 -9.70
CA GLY A 235 -6.12 -17.19 -9.91
C GLY A 235 -7.11 -17.17 -11.10
N PRO A 236 -7.80 -18.29 -11.35
CA PRO A 236 -8.80 -18.41 -12.41
C PRO A 236 -10.00 -17.47 -12.23
N GLU A 237 -10.32 -17.12 -10.97
CA GLU A 237 -11.41 -16.19 -10.65
C GLU A 237 -11.08 -14.75 -11.06
N ASP A 238 -9.82 -14.34 -10.89
CA ASP A 238 -9.33 -13.05 -11.36
C ASP A 238 -9.45 -12.94 -12.87
N LEU A 239 -9.11 -14.00 -13.60
CA LEU A 239 -9.27 -14.09 -15.05
C LEU A 239 -10.73 -13.96 -15.47
N LYS A 240 -11.66 -14.58 -14.74
CA LYS A 240 -13.10 -14.42 -15.01
C LYS A 240 -13.54 -12.98 -14.78
N MET A 241 -13.06 -12.32 -13.74
CA MET A 241 -13.37 -10.91 -13.46
C MET A 241 -12.79 -9.97 -14.53
N LEU A 242 -11.52 -10.16 -14.90
CA LEU A 242 -10.84 -9.39 -15.95
C LEU A 242 -11.53 -9.54 -17.31
N LYS A 243 -11.96 -10.75 -17.68
CA LYS A 243 -12.75 -11.00 -18.90
C LYS A 243 -14.13 -10.31 -18.87
N LYS A 244 -14.77 -10.22 -17.70
CA LYS A 244 -16.02 -9.44 -17.57
C LYS A 244 -15.78 -7.95 -17.81
N MET A 245 -14.63 -7.41 -17.38
CA MET A 245 -14.27 -6.01 -17.61
C MET A 245 -13.97 -5.70 -19.09
N GLU A 246 -13.52 -6.68 -19.88
CA GLU A 246 -13.32 -6.52 -21.33
C GLU A 246 -14.57 -5.97 -22.03
N LYS A 247 -15.76 -6.44 -21.63
CA LYS A 247 -17.03 -6.04 -22.23
C LYS A 247 -17.39 -4.57 -21.95
N ARG A 248 -16.74 -3.93 -20.98
CA ARG A 248 -16.98 -2.53 -20.58
C ARG A 248 -15.96 -1.56 -21.20
N LEU A 249 -14.98 -2.04 -21.97
CA LEU A 249 -13.93 -1.21 -22.55
C LEU A 249 -14.28 -0.68 -23.96
N PRO A 250 -13.81 0.53 -24.33
CA PRO A 250 -13.93 1.05 -25.70
C PRO A 250 -13.28 0.12 -26.73
N SER A 251 -13.86 0.03 -27.93
CA SER A 251 -13.44 -0.90 -28.99
C SER A 251 -11.94 -0.83 -29.35
N LYS A 252 -11.33 0.36 -29.27
CA LYS A 252 -9.89 0.59 -29.54
C LYS A 252 -8.96 -0.09 -28.53
N LEU A 253 -9.38 -0.25 -27.27
CA LEU A 253 -8.56 -0.84 -26.20
C LEU A 253 -8.80 -2.35 -26.04
N ARG A 254 -9.94 -2.84 -26.54
CA ARG A 254 -10.38 -4.23 -26.40
C ARG A 254 -9.38 -5.23 -26.97
N ARG A 255 -8.81 -4.94 -28.15
CA ARG A 255 -7.85 -5.84 -28.81
C ARG A 255 -6.56 -6.02 -28.00
N ARG A 256 -5.99 -4.92 -27.48
CA ARG A 256 -4.78 -4.96 -26.62
C ARG A 256 -5.06 -5.63 -25.27
N TYR A 257 -6.20 -5.32 -24.67
CA TYR A 257 -6.64 -5.91 -23.40
C TYR A 257 -6.85 -7.43 -23.51
N ALA A 258 -7.47 -7.90 -24.60
CA ALA A 258 -7.68 -9.32 -24.86
C ALA A 258 -6.35 -10.10 -25.01
N THR A 259 -5.35 -9.52 -25.70
CA THR A 259 -4.01 -10.13 -25.84
C THR A 259 -3.28 -10.24 -24.50
N ILE A 260 -3.37 -9.21 -23.65
CA ILE A 260 -2.78 -9.25 -22.31
C ILE A 260 -3.46 -10.33 -21.46
N ILE A 261 -4.80 -10.38 -21.47
CA ILE A 261 -5.56 -11.39 -20.74
C ILE A 261 -5.25 -12.80 -21.22
N SER A 262 -5.13 -13.03 -22.54
CA SER A 262 -4.83 -14.35 -23.08
C SER A 262 -3.43 -14.80 -22.66
N LEU A 263 -2.46 -13.88 -22.63
CA LEU A 263 -1.11 -14.18 -22.18
C LEU A 263 -1.09 -14.55 -20.69
N VAL A 264 -1.77 -13.77 -19.83
CA VAL A 264 -1.94 -14.11 -18.41
C VAL A 264 -2.68 -15.44 -18.24
N ALA A 265 -3.69 -15.73 -19.06
CA ALA A 265 -4.45 -16.97 -18.99
C ALA A 265 -3.61 -18.21 -19.28
N THR A 266 -2.60 -18.11 -20.16
CA THR A 266 -1.69 -19.22 -20.49
C THR A 266 -0.84 -19.62 -19.29
N PHE A 267 -0.43 -18.65 -18.45
CA PHE A 267 0.42 -18.92 -17.29
C PHE A 267 -0.35 -19.27 -16.00
N VAL A 268 -1.67 -19.03 -15.97
CA VAL A 268 -2.53 -19.33 -14.80
C VAL A 268 -3.24 -20.69 -14.92
N ARG A 269 -3.21 -21.33 -16.09
CA ARG A 269 -3.65 -22.72 -16.30
C ARG A 269 -2.67 -23.70 -15.69
#